data_AF-A0A7R9TZI2-F1
#
_entry.id   AF-A0A7R9TZI2-F1
#
_cell.length_a   1.000
_cell.length_b   1.000
_cell.length_c   1.000
_cell.angle_alpha   90.00
_cell.angle_beta   90.00
_cell.angle_gamma   90.00
#
_symmetry.space_group_name_H-M   'P 1'
#
loop_
_entity.id
_entity.type
_entity.pdbx_description
1 polymer ?
#
loop_
_entity_poly.entity_id
_entity_poly.type
_entity_poly.pdbx_seq_one_letter_code
_entity_poly.pdbx_strand_id
1 'polypeptide(L)'
;GDLYAHNIMFRSDAVGRAHSRPKPPAAKLSDFGAAFFYPPGSEIGRAFERIEARAFGILLQELLSRHDGKDDGGGSVTIDALREMVKECVGPREKRPTFADISSRLGAPKGV
;
A
#
# COMPACT_ATOMS: atom_id res chain seq x y z
N GLY A 1 -7.59 11.27 0.09
CA GLY A 1 -8.09 9.97 -0.33
C GLY A 1 -8.37 9.15 0.90
N ASP A 2 -9.19 8.12 0.74
CA ASP A 2 -9.77 7.35 1.84
C ASP A 2 -9.08 5.98 1.95
N LEU A 3 -7.76 5.98 2.15
CA LEU A 3 -6.96 4.74 2.18
C LEU A 3 -6.98 4.10 3.57
N TYR A 4 -8.04 3.32 3.85
CA TYR A 4 -8.22 2.58 5.09
C TYR A 4 -8.65 1.13 4.83
N ALA A 5 -8.42 0.25 5.80
CA ALA A 5 -8.70 -1.18 5.67
C ALA A 5 -10.17 -1.50 5.31
N HIS A 6 -11.14 -0.71 5.77
CA HIS A 6 -12.55 -0.92 5.43
C HIS A 6 -12.89 -0.61 3.96
N ASN A 7 -12.02 0.12 3.24
CA ASN A 7 -12.13 0.42 1.81
C ASN A 7 -11.31 -0.56 0.94
N ILE A 8 -10.84 -1.67 1.52
CA ILE A 8 -10.04 -2.67 0.83
C ILE A 8 -10.79 -4.00 0.85
N MET A 9 -11.14 -4.48 -0.34
CA MET A 9 -11.60 -5.86 -0.52
C MET A 9 -10.41 -6.79 -0.57
N PHE A 10 -10.39 -7.78 0.32
CA PHE A 10 -9.34 -8.79 0.39
C PHE A 10 -9.88 -10.18 0.07
N ARG A 11 -9.21 -10.87 -0.86
CA ARG A 11 -9.37 -12.31 -1.06
C ARG A 11 -8.21 -13.01 -0.38
N SER A 12 -8.50 -13.76 0.68
CA SER A 12 -7.52 -14.60 1.34
C SER A 12 -7.15 -15.81 0.50
N ASP A 13 -5.99 -16.40 0.81
CA ASP A 13 -5.50 -17.64 0.19
C ASP A 13 -6.47 -18.81 0.40
N ALA A 14 -7.06 -18.95 1.60
CA ALA A 14 -8.09 -19.97 1.87
C ALA A 14 -9.29 -19.86 0.92
N VAL A 15 -9.76 -18.64 0.64
CA VAL A 15 -10.84 -18.39 -0.33
C VAL A 15 -10.34 -18.59 -1.77
N GLY A 16 -9.09 -18.21 -2.06
CA GLY A 16 -8.45 -18.41 -3.36
C GLY A 16 -8.35 -19.89 -3.76
N ARG A 17 -8.05 -20.78 -2.81
CA ARG A 17 -8.00 -22.24 -3.02
C ARG A 17 -9.35 -22.89 -3.30
N ALA A 18 -10.45 -22.28 -2.85
CA ALA A 18 -11.81 -22.80 -3.08
C ALA A 18 -12.30 -22.63 -4.53
N HIS A 19 -11.55 -21.91 -5.38
CA HIS A 19 -11.89 -21.73 -6.79
C HIS A 19 -11.40 -22.91 -7.65
N SER A 20 -12.11 -23.24 -8.73
CA SER A 20 -11.75 -24.32 -9.67
C SER A 20 -10.33 -24.18 -10.24
N ARG A 21 -9.81 -22.95 -10.28
CA ARG A 21 -8.39 -22.65 -10.46
C ARG A 21 -7.94 -21.83 -9.25
N PRO A 22 -6.97 -22.34 -8.45
CA PRO A 22 -6.44 -21.59 -7.32
C PRO A 22 -5.97 -20.21 -7.75
N LYS A 23 -6.37 -19.19 -6.98
CA LYS A 23 -5.94 -17.80 -7.20
C LYS A 23 -5.07 -17.35 -6.02
N PRO A 24 -3.99 -16.59 -6.27
CA PRO A 24 -3.22 -16.00 -5.18
C PRO A 24 -4.10 -15.05 -4.35
N PRO A 25 -3.71 -14.76 -3.10
CA PRO A 25 -4.34 -13.71 -2.32
C PRO A 25 -4.24 -12.39 -3.08
N ALA A 26 -5.28 -11.57 -2.98
CA ALA A 26 -5.32 -10.28 -3.68
C ALA A 26 -6.11 -9.26 -2.88
N ALA A 27 -5.71 -8.01 -3.00
CA ALA A 27 -6.43 -6.86 -2.44
C ALA A 27 -6.83 -5.91 -3.56
N LYS A 28 -8.00 -5.27 -3.43
CA LYS A 28 -8.47 -4.19 -4.31
C LYS A 28 -9.05 -3.06 -3.49
N LEU A 29 -8.79 -1.83 -3.91
CA LEU A 29 -9.52 -0.66 -3.40
C LEU A 29 -10.97 -0.77 -3.87
N SER A 30 -11.92 -0.72 -2.94
CA SER A 30 -13.35 -0.82 -3.24
C SER A 30 -14.06 0.51 -3.22
N ASP A 31 -13.54 1.48 -2.47
CA ASP A 31 -14.09 2.82 -2.42
C ASP A 31 -13.03 3.85 -2.81
N PHE A 32 -13.33 4.60 -3.87
CA PHE A 32 -12.63 5.84 -4.22
C PHE A 32 -13.44 7.06 -3.74
N GLY A 33 -14.35 6.87 -2.79
CA GLY A 33 -15.37 7.79 -2.30
C GLY A 33 -14.89 9.24 -2.19
N ALA A 34 -15.66 10.14 -2.80
CA ALA A 34 -15.31 11.55 -3.01
C ALA A 34 -13.95 11.77 -3.71
N ALA A 35 -13.65 10.98 -4.75
CA ALA A 35 -12.53 11.24 -5.65
C ALA A 35 -12.54 12.71 -6.09
N PHE A 36 -11.56 13.46 -5.62
CA PHE A 36 -11.41 14.88 -5.89
C PHE A 36 -10.31 15.07 -6.94
N PHE A 37 -10.61 15.83 -7.98
CA PHE A 37 -9.60 16.26 -8.93
C PHE A 37 -8.67 17.25 -8.25
N TYR A 38 -7.39 16.88 -8.15
CA TYR A 38 -6.35 17.80 -7.73
C TYR A 38 -5.46 18.17 -8.91
N PRO A 39 -4.78 19.34 -8.89
CA PRO A 39 -3.87 19.75 -9.95
C PRO A 39 -2.48 19.08 -9.80
N PRO A 40 -2.15 18.01 -10.56
CA PRO A 40 -0.89 17.29 -10.40
C PRO A 40 0.28 18.18 -10.82
N GLY A 41 1.45 18.00 -10.19
CA GLY A 41 2.63 18.83 -10.47
C GLY A 41 2.57 20.26 -9.93
N SER A 42 1.44 20.71 -9.37
CA SER A 42 1.37 21.95 -8.60
C SER A 42 1.90 21.75 -7.17
N GLU A 43 2.15 22.85 -6.45
CA GLU A 43 2.54 22.78 -5.04
C GLU A 43 1.46 22.14 -4.17
N ILE A 44 0.20 22.51 -4.37
CA ILE A 44 -0.92 21.95 -3.62
C ILE A 44 -1.19 20.49 -3.99
N GLY A 45 -0.98 20.11 -5.26
CA GLY A 45 -1.07 18.72 -5.70
C GLY A 45 -0.04 17.82 -5.00
N ARG A 46 1.23 18.26 -4.97
CA ARG A 46 2.28 17.58 -4.21
C ARG A 46 1.97 17.51 -2.72
N ALA A 47 1.30 18.53 -2.17
CA ALA A 47 0.85 18.52 -0.78
C ALA A 47 -0.17 17.41 -0.52
N PHE A 48 -1.16 17.24 -1.41
CA PHE A 48 -2.14 16.16 -1.32
C PHE A 48 -1.49 14.79 -1.48
N GLU A 49 -0.63 14.60 -2.48
CA GLU A 49 0.10 13.34 -2.67
C GLU A 49 0.89 12.93 -1.40
N ARG A 50 1.51 13.88 -0.71
CA ARG A 50 2.22 13.64 0.57
C ARG A 50 1.29 13.31 1.74
N ILE A 51 0.03 13.73 1.69
CA ILE A 51 -1.00 13.30 2.65
C ILE A 51 -1.37 11.84 2.37
N GLU A 52 -1.58 11.50 1.10
CA GLU A 52 -1.88 10.12 0.69
C GLU A 52 -0.73 9.16 1.02
N ALA A 53 0.52 9.58 0.81
CA ALA A 53 1.70 8.77 1.18
C ALA A 53 1.74 8.48 2.69
N ARG A 54 1.34 9.44 3.52
CA ARG A 54 1.23 9.23 4.97
C ARG A 54 0.12 8.24 5.32
N ALA A 55 -1.04 8.36 4.68
CA ALA A 55 -2.14 7.41 4.90
C ALA A 55 -1.72 5.98 4.53
N PHE A 56 -1.00 5.81 3.42
CA PHE A 56 -0.40 4.52 3.04
C PHE A 56 0.57 4.00 4.10
N GLY A 57 1.47 4.85 4.61
CA GLY A 57 2.40 4.49 5.68
C GLY A 57 1.71 4.02 6.96
N ILE A 58 0.59 4.65 7.33
CA ILE A 58 -0.21 4.26 8.50
C ILE A 58 -0.86 2.90 8.27
N LEU A 59 -1.49 2.68 7.11
CA LEU A 59 -2.07 1.39 6.76
C LEU A 59 -1.01 0.28 6.80
N LEU A 60 0.15 0.51 6.18
CA LEU A 60 1.25 -0.45 6.16
C LEU A 60 1.78 -0.73 7.58
N GLN A 61 1.89 0.29 8.44
CA GLN A 61 2.27 0.13 9.83
C GLN A 61 1.30 -0.79 10.60
N GLU A 62 -0.01 -0.60 10.42
CA GLU A 62 -1.04 -1.40 11.07
C GLU A 62 -1.11 -2.84 10.55
N LEU A 63 -0.77 -3.07 9.28
CA LEU A 63 -0.62 -4.41 8.71
C LEU A 63 0.61 -5.09 9.27
N LEU A 64 1.75 -4.41 9.31
CA LEU A 64 3.01 -4.94 9.87
C LEU A 64 2.91 -5.27 11.35
N SER A 65 2.11 -4.54 12.13
CA SER A 65 1.90 -4.84 13.56
C SER A 65 1.10 -6.12 13.80
N ARG A 66 0.37 -6.59 12.79
CA ARG A 66 -0.39 -7.85 12.81
C ARG A 66 0.30 -8.99 12.05
N HIS A 67 1.37 -8.68 11.33
CA HIS A 67 2.18 -9.64 10.59
C HIS A 67 3.13 -10.41 11.53
N ASP A 68 3.49 -11.64 11.20
CA ASP A 68 4.38 -12.48 12.03
C ASP A 68 5.87 -12.06 11.98
N GLY A 69 6.17 -11.01 11.21
CA GLY A 69 7.49 -10.42 11.04
C GLY A 69 8.47 -11.25 10.20
N LYS A 70 8.04 -12.32 9.53
CA LYS A 70 8.91 -13.18 8.72
C LYS A 70 8.80 -12.83 7.24
N ASP A 71 9.93 -12.87 6.53
CA ASP A 71 9.90 -12.80 5.08
C ASP A 71 9.27 -14.08 4.50
N ASP A 72 8.56 -13.95 3.37
CA ASP A 72 7.91 -15.07 2.67
C ASP A 72 8.90 -15.95 1.86
N GLY A 73 10.21 -15.66 1.92
CA GLY A 73 11.29 -16.40 1.28
C GLY A 73 11.35 -16.33 -0.25
N GLY A 74 10.39 -15.66 -0.90
CA GLY A 74 10.28 -15.56 -2.37
C GLY A 74 9.83 -14.18 -2.88
N GLY A 75 9.53 -13.25 -1.98
CA GLY A 75 9.19 -11.86 -2.24
C GLY A 75 10.41 -11.02 -2.60
N SER A 76 10.17 -9.99 -3.41
CA SER A 76 11.20 -9.01 -3.80
C SER A 76 11.46 -7.94 -2.73
N VAL A 77 10.65 -7.91 -1.66
CA VAL A 77 10.68 -6.87 -0.63
C VAL A 77 10.69 -7.54 0.73
N THR A 78 11.63 -7.16 1.58
CA THR A 78 11.73 -7.67 2.95
C THR A 78 10.83 -6.90 3.91
N ILE A 79 10.46 -7.53 5.03
CA ILE A 79 9.72 -6.88 6.12
C ILE A 79 10.47 -5.65 6.65
N ASP A 80 11.81 -5.70 6.74
CA ASP A 80 12.60 -4.55 7.17
C ASP A 80 12.57 -3.40 6.16
N ALA A 81 12.59 -3.69 4.85
CA ALA A 81 12.41 -2.65 3.83
C ALA A 81 11.02 -2.00 3.93
N LEU A 82 9.98 -2.78 4.24
CA LEU A 82 8.64 -2.24 4.49
C LEU A 82 8.59 -1.37 5.75
N ARG A 83 9.32 -1.74 6.83
CA ARG A 83 9.43 -0.91 8.04
C ARG A 83 10.12 0.42 7.78
N GLU A 84 11.17 0.44 6.96
CA GLU A 84 11.82 1.70 6.55
C GLU A 84 10.87 2.54 5.70
N MET A 85 10.14 1.93 4.77
CA MET A 85 9.12 2.62 3.98
C MET A 85 8.04 3.26 4.86
N VAL A 86 7.59 2.59 5.94
CA VAL A 86 6.68 3.17 6.93
C VAL A 86 7.29 4.42 7.57
N LYS A 87 8.55 4.36 8.01
CA LYS A 87 9.22 5.52 8.64
C LYS A 87 9.28 6.71 7.70
N GLU A 88 9.61 6.49 6.43
CA GLU A 88 9.64 7.54 5.41
C GLU A 88 8.24 8.14 5.16
N CYS A 89 7.22 7.29 5.02
CA CYS A 89 5.85 7.71 4.74
C CYS A 89 5.20 8.47 5.92
N VAL A 90 5.44 8.03 7.15
CA VAL A 90 4.86 8.64 8.36
C VAL A 90 5.66 9.86 8.84
N GLY A 91 6.91 9.97 8.43
CA GLY A 91 7.85 11.03 8.81
C GLY A 91 7.52 12.43 8.28
N PRO A 92 8.52 13.34 8.29
CA PRO A 92 8.37 14.73 7.86
C PRO A 92 7.78 14.84 6.45
N ARG A 93 6.79 15.73 6.27
CA ARG A 93 6.00 15.85 5.04
C ARG A 93 6.87 16.02 3.79
N GLU A 94 7.96 16.75 3.91
CA GLU A 94 8.86 17.10 2.80
C GLU A 94 9.69 15.91 2.32
N LYS A 95 9.91 14.93 3.20
CA LYS A 95 10.71 13.73 2.95
C LYS A 95 9.89 12.52 2.50
N ARG A 96 8.55 12.63 2.52
CA ARG A 96 7.69 11.51 2.12
C ARG A 96 7.89 11.18 0.64
N PRO A 97 8.03 9.90 0.28
CA PRO A 97 8.19 9.47 -1.09
C PRO A 97 6.91 9.72 -1.90
N THR A 98 7.04 9.81 -3.21
CA THR A 98 5.88 9.81 -4.11
C THR A 98 5.31 8.39 -4.23
N PHE A 99 4.06 8.26 -4.68
CA PHE A 99 3.51 6.93 -5.00
C PHE A 99 4.26 6.23 -6.13
N ALA A 100 4.89 6.98 -7.05
CA ALA A 100 5.76 6.40 -8.07
C ALA A 100 7.00 5.75 -7.43
N ASP A 101 7.63 6.43 -6.46
CA ASP A 101 8.77 5.88 -5.71
C ASP A 101 8.36 4.63 -4.92
N ILE A 102 7.22 4.70 -4.21
CA ILE A 102 6.67 3.57 -3.44
C ILE A 102 6.42 2.38 -4.38
N SER A 103 5.70 2.60 -5.49
CA SER A 103 5.38 1.55 -6.46
C SER A 103 6.63 0.94 -7.08
N SER A 104 7.64 1.75 -7.42
CA SER A 104 8.90 1.26 -7.96
C SER A 104 9.66 0.37 -6.98
N ARG A 105 9.61 0.68 -5.67
CA ARG A 105 10.29 -0.10 -4.62
C ARG A 105 9.55 -1.39 -4.30
N LEU A 106 8.21 -1.37 -4.35
CA LEU A 106 7.39 -2.56 -4.11
C LEU A 106 7.40 -3.53 -5.29
N GLY A 107 7.59 -3.01 -6.50
CA GLY A 107 7.51 -3.78 -7.73
C GLY A 107 6.07 -4.18 -8.08
N ALA A 108 5.91 -4.83 -9.24
CA ALA A 108 4.62 -5.38 -9.62
C ALA A 108 4.29 -6.61 -8.75
N PRO A 109 3.05 -6.73 -8.26
CA PRO A 109 2.63 -7.95 -7.59
C PRO A 109 2.73 -9.13 -8.57
N LYS A 110 3.41 -10.21 -8.15
CA LYS A 110 3.55 -11.42 -8.96
C LYS A 110 2.18 -12.09 -9.12
N GLY A 111 1.75 -12.37 -10.34
CA GLY A 111 0.54 -13.15 -10.62
C GLY A 111 -0.79 -12.38 -10.55
N VAL A 112 -0.77 -11.07 -10.79
CA VAL A 112 -1.96 -10.24 -11.05
C VAL A 112 -2.22 -10.15 -12.56
#